data_AF-A0A2I0QBZ7-F1
#
_entry.id   AF-A0A2I0QBZ7-F1
#
_cell.length_a   1.000
_cell.length_b   1.000
_cell.length_c   1.000
_cell.angle_alpha   90.00
_cell.angle_beta   90.00
_cell.angle_gamma   90.00
#
_symmetry.space_group_name_H-M   'P 1'
#
loop_
_entity.id
_entity.type
_entity.pdbx_description
1 polymer ?
#
loop_
_entity_poly.entity_id
_entity_poly.type
_entity_poly.pdbx_seq_one_letter_code
_entity_poly.pdbx_strand_id
1 'polypeptide(L)'
;MIKLKLMIWAFLIPPFFISAQEILPNNFFLEKLDNGLEVLTIEDNTVPLATIEITVRNGAYTESPEFDGLSHLYEHMFFKANKDMPSQEAYMERVKELGISFNGTTSGERVNYFVTLSSQKLEEGLQFMNSAIRYPLFLKEEMIKENPVVDGEFQRNESNPVFYLLQENAHQMWGDLFSRKNVIGDHEVILNATTEKMKAIQNKYYYPNNSIIVVAGNVSHKDILNKVKNIYGDWKPSDYDPFEKYPIPEFKPLEKSTYFITENENATTPIMLMSWHGPDTRNDIPSTYAADVFSYIVSQRSSKLQKELIDSGLAYNVGVNYSTNKYVGPIQVFLVPNPTKVKEAINKLEEHIEMWDSDDYFSEEQLETAKKMLSIRDAYSKEQTSNFLHTVTYWWASASIDYYTNYVENLQKVTREDIKKYVQTYIKNKPKVVGLLLSPSMKAQMKVESLEQYLTNK
;
A
#
# COMPACT_ATOMS: atom_id res chain seq x y z
N MET A 1 40.70 -31.90 -60.56
CA MET A 1 40.44 -30.62 -59.88
C MET A 1 38.96 -30.29 -59.98
N ILE A 2 38.17 -30.66 -58.97
CA ILE A 2 36.75 -30.26 -58.84
C ILE A 2 36.58 -29.85 -57.37
N LYS A 3 36.36 -28.56 -57.12
CA LYS A 3 36.09 -27.99 -55.79
C LYS A 3 34.61 -28.18 -55.48
N LEU A 4 34.29 -28.95 -54.45
CA LEU A 4 32.94 -29.08 -53.90
C LEU A 4 32.74 -27.97 -52.86
N LYS A 5 31.85 -27.00 -53.12
CA LYS A 5 31.42 -25.98 -52.16
C LYS A 5 30.34 -26.58 -51.25
N LEU A 6 30.63 -26.72 -49.95
CA LEU A 6 29.60 -26.96 -48.93
C LEU A 6 28.82 -25.66 -48.70
N MET A 7 27.51 -25.69 -48.94
CA MET A 7 26.57 -24.62 -48.58
C MET A 7 25.96 -24.98 -47.22
N ILE A 8 26.36 -24.28 -46.17
CA ILE A 8 25.77 -24.40 -44.83
C ILE A 8 24.49 -23.57 -44.82
N TRP A 9 23.34 -24.23 -44.72
CA TRP A 9 22.06 -23.58 -44.46
C TRP A 9 21.94 -23.33 -42.95
N ALA A 10 22.09 -22.08 -42.54
CA ALA A 10 21.75 -21.65 -41.18
C ALA A 10 20.23 -21.52 -41.07
N PHE A 11 19.59 -22.45 -40.38
CA PHE A 11 18.20 -22.30 -39.96
C PHE A 11 18.15 -21.25 -38.84
N LEU A 12 17.67 -20.06 -39.17
CA LEU A 12 17.25 -19.05 -38.20
C LEU A 12 15.96 -19.52 -37.54
N ILE A 13 16.06 -20.05 -36.32
CA ILE A 13 14.90 -20.29 -35.46
C ILE A 13 14.50 -18.92 -34.88
N PRO A 14 13.28 -18.42 -35.12
CA PRO A 14 12.83 -17.17 -34.52
C PRO A 14 12.69 -17.35 -33.00
N PRO A 15 13.06 -16.35 -32.18
CA PRO A 15 12.85 -16.41 -30.75
C PRO A 15 11.34 -16.46 -30.46
N PHE A 16 10.89 -17.60 -29.91
CA PHE A 16 9.58 -17.68 -29.28
C PHE A 16 9.61 -16.81 -28.03
N PHE A 17 9.01 -15.63 -28.10
CA PHE A 17 8.60 -14.91 -26.91
C PHE A 17 7.45 -15.70 -26.28
N ILE A 18 7.74 -16.46 -25.24
CA ILE A 18 6.70 -17.00 -24.35
C ILE A 18 6.18 -15.79 -23.58
N SER A 19 5.09 -15.20 -24.06
CA SER A 19 4.26 -14.37 -23.19
C SER A 19 3.68 -15.34 -22.18
N ALA A 20 4.08 -15.23 -20.91
CA ALA A 20 3.35 -15.89 -19.83
C ALA A 20 1.89 -15.44 -19.97
N GLN A 21 0.99 -16.38 -20.17
CA GLN A 21 -0.44 -16.07 -20.22
C GLN A 21 -0.83 -15.64 -18.82
N GLU A 22 -1.40 -14.44 -18.68
CA GLU A 22 -1.92 -13.95 -17.40
C GLU A 22 -2.85 -15.02 -16.81
N ILE A 23 -2.48 -15.57 -15.66
CA ILE A 23 -3.32 -16.55 -14.96
C ILE A 23 -4.38 -15.75 -14.20
N LEU A 24 -5.41 -15.30 -14.90
CA LEU A 24 -6.55 -14.66 -14.27
C LEU A 24 -7.52 -15.73 -13.74
N PRO A 25 -8.16 -15.52 -12.57
CA PRO A 25 -9.30 -16.33 -12.19
C PRO A 25 -10.37 -16.35 -13.30
N ASN A 26 -11.13 -17.45 -13.41
CA ASN A 26 -12.09 -17.62 -14.52
C ASN A 26 -13.19 -16.54 -14.59
N ASN A 27 -13.42 -15.80 -13.51
CA ASN A 27 -14.38 -14.70 -13.45
C ASN A 27 -13.74 -13.31 -13.58
N PHE A 28 -12.43 -13.23 -13.84
CA PHE A 28 -11.69 -12.00 -14.07
C PHE A 28 -11.43 -11.83 -15.57
N PHE A 29 -11.70 -10.63 -16.08
CA PHE A 29 -11.50 -10.28 -17.47
C PHE A 29 -10.79 -8.94 -17.55
N LEU A 30 -9.50 -8.94 -17.86
CA LEU A 30 -8.68 -7.74 -18.04
C LEU A 30 -8.57 -7.40 -19.53
N GLU A 31 -8.89 -6.18 -19.88
CA GLU A 31 -8.78 -5.63 -21.23
C GLU A 31 -8.14 -4.25 -21.18
N LYS A 32 -7.42 -3.87 -22.23
CA LYS A 32 -6.84 -2.53 -22.37
C LYS A 32 -7.46 -1.83 -23.57
N LEU A 33 -8.00 -0.63 -23.35
CA LEU A 33 -8.56 0.20 -24.41
C LEU A 33 -7.46 0.90 -25.22
N ASP A 34 -7.81 1.39 -26.42
CA ASP A 34 -6.88 2.11 -27.30
C ASP A 34 -6.31 3.38 -26.66
N ASN A 35 -7.05 4.03 -25.76
CA ASN A 35 -6.59 5.18 -24.98
C ASN A 35 -5.75 4.80 -23.75
N GLY A 36 -5.41 3.52 -23.59
CA GLY A 36 -4.57 2.99 -22.53
C GLY A 36 -5.28 2.71 -21.21
N LEU A 37 -6.58 3.02 -21.07
CA LEU A 37 -7.35 2.66 -19.88
C LEU A 37 -7.43 1.14 -19.74
N GLU A 38 -6.99 0.62 -18.60
CA GLU A 38 -7.17 -0.78 -18.25
C GLU A 38 -8.57 -0.98 -17.64
N VAL A 39 -9.25 -2.04 -18.06
CA VAL A 39 -10.63 -2.39 -17.67
C VAL A 39 -10.61 -3.80 -17.11
N LEU A 40 -10.87 -3.93 -15.82
CA LEU A 40 -11.00 -5.23 -15.16
C LEU A 40 -12.47 -5.48 -14.83
N THR A 41 -13.05 -6.51 -15.41
CA THR A 41 -14.37 -7.01 -15.00
C THR A 41 -14.21 -8.20 -14.07
N ILE A 42 -14.95 -8.19 -12.96
CA ILE A 42 -15.04 -9.32 -12.01
C ILE A 42 -16.51 -9.75 -11.95
N GLU A 43 -16.83 -10.87 -12.60
CA GLU A 43 -18.21 -11.38 -12.62
C GLU A 43 -18.54 -12.10 -11.31
N ASP A 44 -19.59 -11.64 -10.63
CA ASP A 44 -20.16 -12.24 -9.42
C ASP A 44 -21.67 -11.97 -9.34
N ASN A 45 -22.46 -12.96 -9.75
CA ASN A 45 -23.92 -12.84 -9.84
C ASN A 45 -24.63 -13.19 -8.52
N THR A 46 -23.92 -13.21 -7.38
CA THR A 46 -24.48 -13.60 -6.07
C THR A 46 -25.58 -12.65 -5.58
N VAL A 47 -25.43 -11.34 -5.85
CA VAL A 47 -26.41 -10.29 -5.50
C VAL A 47 -26.59 -9.32 -6.68
N PRO A 48 -27.77 -8.70 -6.85
CA PRO A 48 -28.04 -7.81 -8.00
C PRO A 48 -27.38 -6.42 -7.89
N LEU A 49 -26.19 -6.34 -7.30
CA LEU A 49 -25.40 -5.12 -7.12
C LEU A 49 -24.16 -5.16 -8.02
N ALA A 50 -23.64 -3.98 -8.32
CA ALA A 50 -22.35 -3.80 -8.95
C ALA A 50 -21.56 -2.70 -8.23
N THR A 51 -20.24 -2.90 -8.11
CA THR A 51 -19.29 -1.90 -7.65
C THR A 51 -18.44 -1.45 -8.83
N ILE A 52 -18.36 -0.13 -9.04
CA ILE A 52 -17.48 0.50 -10.00
C ILE A 52 -16.37 1.18 -9.20
N GLU A 53 -15.13 0.88 -9.51
CA GLU A 53 -13.95 1.53 -8.94
C GLU A 53 -13.08 2.10 -10.05
N ILE A 54 -12.63 3.34 -9.89
CA ILE A 54 -11.55 3.91 -10.69
C ILE A 54 -10.36 4.13 -9.78
N THR A 55 -9.22 3.57 -10.16
CA THR A 55 -7.96 3.70 -9.43
C THR A 55 -6.92 4.37 -10.31
N VAL A 56 -6.19 5.32 -9.73
CA VAL A 56 -5.09 6.03 -10.38
C VAL A 56 -3.79 5.69 -9.65
N ARG A 57 -2.71 5.44 -10.41
CA ARG A 57 -1.35 5.41 -9.82
C ARG A 57 -0.98 6.83 -9.42
N ASN A 58 -1.34 7.17 -8.19
CA ASN A 58 -1.17 8.44 -7.49
C ASN A 58 -1.13 8.14 -5.99
N GLY A 59 -1.00 9.13 -5.12
CA GLY A 59 -0.92 8.93 -3.67
C GLY A 59 0.40 9.45 -3.13
N ALA A 60 0.69 9.18 -1.86
CA ALA A 60 1.79 9.86 -1.16
C ALA A 60 3.12 9.72 -1.90
N TYR A 61 3.45 8.56 -2.48
CA TYR A 61 4.73 8.36 -3.17
C TYR A 61 5.01 9.35 -4.31
N THR A 62 3.97 9.99 -4.86
CA THR A 62 4.08 11.00 -5.92
C THR A 62 4.30 12.43 -5.42
N GLU A 63 4.15 12.66 -4.12
CA GLU A 63 4.09 13.99 -3.50
C GLU A 63 5.48 14.53 -3.13
N SER A 64 5.80 15.71 -3.63
CA SER A 64 6.86 16.55 -3.07
C SER A 64 6.38 17.25 -1.80
N PRO A 65 7.27 17.82 -0.96
CA PRO A 65 6.87 18.46 0.29
C PRO A 65 5.77 19.52 0.13
N GLU A 66 5.75 20.26 -0.97
CA GLU A 66 4.71 21.25 -1.24
C GLU A 66 3.33 20.68 -1.63
N PHE A 67 3.24 19.35 -1.78
CA PHE A 67 2.03 18.57 -2.06
C PHE A 67 1.72 17.51 -0.98
N ASP A 68 2.42 17.52 0.16
CA ASP A 68 2.27 16.53 1.23
C ASP A 68 0.82 16.46 1.76
N GLY A 69 0.13 15.33 1.49
CA GLY A 69 -1.28 15.09 1.83
C GLY A 69 -2.30 15.50 0.78
N LEU A 70 -1.87 16.10 -0.34
CA LEU A 70 -2.80 16.68 -1.29
C LEU A 70 -3.47 15.66 -2.20
N SER A 71 -2.96 14.43 -2.32
CA SER A 71 -3.70 13.32 -2.94
C SER A 71 -4.93 12.94 -2.11
N HIS A 72 -4.82 12.98 -0.78
CA HIS A 72 -5.94 12.72 0.12
C HIS A 72 -6.95 13.87 0.08
N LEU A 73 -6.49 15.12 0.06
CA LEU A 73 -7.42 16.24 -0.16
C LEU A 73 -8.08 16.19 -1.54
N TYR A 74 -7.34 15.81 -2.59
CA TYR A 74 -7.91 15.59 -3.92
C TYR A 74 -9.04 14.55 -3.85
N GLU A 75 -8.84 13.49 -3.08
CA GLU A 75 -9.85 12.47 -2.86
C GLU A 75 -11.15 13.05 -2.28
N HIS A 76 -11.07 13.88 -1.24
CA HIS A 76 -12.24 14.59 -0.71
C HIS A 76 -12.93 15.44 -1.77
N MET A 77 -12.14 16.17 -2.55
CA MET A 77 -12.64 17.10 -3.56
C MET A 77 -13.29 16.41 -4.77
N PHE A 78 -12.95 15.15 -5.04
CA PHE A 78 -13.60 14.31 -6.04
C PHE A 78 -15.11 14.20 -5.80
N PHE A 79 -15.51 14.15 -4.52
CA PHE A 79 -16.91 13.99 -4.09
C PHE A 79 -17.66 15.32 -3.93
N LYS A 80 -17.10 16.45 -4.40
CA LYS A 80 -17.69 17.79 -4.16
C LYS A 80 -18.48 18.34 -5.32
N ALA A 81 -17.84 18.49 -6.46
CA ALA A 81 -18.48 19.07 -7.64
C ALA A 81 -17.71 18.70 -8.90
N ASN A 82 -18.44 18.45 -9.97
CA ASN A 82 -17.90 18.19 -11.28
C ASN A 82 -18.75 18.88 -12.36
N LYS A 83 -18.36 18.76 -13.62
CA LYS A 83 -19.04 19.41 -14.74
C LYS A 83 -20.55 19.16 -14.81
N ASP A 84 -21.00 17.95 -14.50
CA ASP A 84 -22.41 17.55 -14.66
C ASP A 84 -23.19 17.71 -13.35
N MET A 85 -22.50 17.70 -12.21
CA MET A 85 -23.02 18.00 -10.88
C MET A 85 -22.24 19.20 -10.30
N PRO A 86 -22.60 20.45 -10.67
CA PRO A 86 -21.76 21.63 -10.44
C PRO A 86 -21.84 22.20 -9.01
N SER A 87 -22.40 21.46 -8.05
CA SER A 87 -22.41 21.80 -6.63
C SER A 87 -22.49 20.54 -5.76
N GLN A 88 -22.17 20.67 -4.47
CA GLN A 88 -22.26 19.58 -3.50
C GLN A 88 -23.70 19.06 -3.36
N GLU A 89 -24.69 19.94 -3.42
CA GLU A 89 -26.10 19.58 -3.36
C GLU A 89 -26.51 18.74 -4.57
N ALA A 90 -26.13 19.17 -5.78
CA ALA A 90 -26.42 18.43 -7.01
C ALA A 90 -25.72 17.07 -7.03
N TYR A 91 -24.48 17.00 -6.54
CA TYR A 91 -23.74 15.75 -6.40
C TYR A 91 -24.48 14.77 -5.48
N MET A 92 -24.88 15.24 -4.30
CA MET A 92 -25.59 14.42 -3.31
C MET A 92 -27.03 14.07 -3.72
N GLU A 93 -27.71 14.92 -4.50
CA GLU A 93 -29.01 14.60 -5.09
C GLU A 93 -28.88 13.45 -6.08
N ARG A 94 -27.87 13.48 -6.96
CA ARG A 94 -27.60 12.40 -7.92
C ARG A 94 -27.23 11.09 -7.23
N VAL A 95 -26.44 11.14 -6.15
CA VAL A 95 -26.13 9.98 -5.31
C VAL A 95 -27.42 9.34 -4.77
N LYS A 96 -28.34 10.15 -4.22
CA LYS A 96 -29.63 9.67 -3.68
C LYS A 96 -30.53 9.10 -4.77
N GLU A 97 -30.62 9.76 -5.92
CA GLU A 97 -31.43 9.32 -7.07
C GLU A 97 -31.00 7.93 -7.56
N LEU A 98 -29.68 7.67 -7.61
CA LEU A 98 -29.13 6.40 -8.06
C LEU A 98 -29.04 5.33 -6.95
N GLY A 99 -29.29 5.70 -5.69
CA GLY A 99 -29.12 4.80 -4.55
C GLY A 99 -27.68 4.36 -4.36
N ILE A 100 -26.71 5.24 -4.63
CA ILE A 100 -25.28 4.94 -4.56
C ILE A 100 -24.81 4.89 -3.10
N SER A 101 -24.06 3.85 -2.76
CA SER A 101 -23.10 3.86 -1.65
C SER A 101 -21.72 4.14 -2.22
N PHE A 102 -21.01 5.16 -1.73
CA PHE A 102 -19.73 5.57 -2.29
C PHE A 102 -18.69 5.81 -1.20
N ASN A 103 -17.41 5.69 -1.58
CA ASN A 103 -16.29 6.16 -0.79
C ASN A 103 -15.04 6.30 -1.67
N GLY A 104 -13.95 6.83 -1.10
CA GLY A 104 -12.62 6.82 -1.67
C GLY A 104 -11.60 6.34 -0.64
N THR A 105 -10.42 5.94 -1.09
CA THR A 105 -9.26 5.81 -0.20
C THR A 105 -7.98 6.26 -0.86
N THR A 106 -7.14 6.93 -0.08
CA THR A 106 -5.79 7.29 -0.45
C THR A 106 -4.79 6.46 0.33
N SER A 107 -3.76 5.98 -0.36
CA SER A 107 -2.66 5.20 0.21
C SER A 107 -1.32 5.76 -0.24
N GLY A 108 -0.24 5.10 0.19
CA GLY A 108 1.08 5.40 -0.31
C GLY A 108 1.26 5.14 -1.80
N GLU A 109 0.42 4.31 -2.45
CA GLU A 109 0.67 3.76 -3.80
C GLU A 109 -0.44 4.05 -4.82
N ARG A 110 -1.67 4.31 -4.35
CA ARG A 110 -2.85 4.63 -5.17
C ARG A 110 -3.80 5.60 -4.50
N VAL A 111 -4.62 6.24 -5.33
CA VAL A 111 -5.93 6.78 -4.94
C VAL A 111 -7.02 6.02 -5.70
N ASN A 112 -8.05 5.54 -5.01
CA ASN A 112 -9.21 4.90 -5.63
C ASN A 112 -10.51 5.58 -5.22
N TYR A 113 -11.49 5.51 -6.12
CA TYR A 113 -12.83 6.05 -5.96
C TYR A 113 -13.81 4.97 -6.34
N PHE A 114 -14.82 4.72 -5.51
CA PHE A 114 -15.74 3.63 -5.79
C PHE A 114 -17.18 3.94 -5.41
N VAL A 115 -18.08 3.36 -6.18
CA VAL A 115 -19.53 3.43 -6.00
C VAL A 115 -20.11 2.02 -6.11
N THR A 116 -21.04 1.69 -5.22
CA THR A 116 -21.84 0.47 -5.26
C THR A 116 -23.30 0.84 -5.44
N LEU A 117 -23.97 0.21 -6.40
CA LEU A 117 -25.34 0.50 -6.79
C LEU A 117 -26.02 -0.75 -7.37
N SER A 118 -27.31 -0.63 -7.68
CA SER A 118 -28.02 -1.69 -8.42
C SER A 118 -27.34 -1.94 -9.77
N SER A 119 -27.14 -3.21 -10.12
CA SER A 119 -26.61 -3.62 -11.44
C SER A 119 -27.45 -3.10 -12.61
N GLN A 120 -28.73 -2.78 -12.39
CA GLN A 120 -29.61 -2.17 -13.40
C GLN A 120 -29.28 -0.70 -13.70
N LYS A 121 -28.47 -0.05 -12.85
CA LYS A 121 -28.09 1.37 -12.93
C LYS A 121 -26.62 1.57 -13.31
N LEU A 122 -26.01 0.52 -13.84
CA LEU A 122 -24.57 0.46 -14.11
C LEU A 122 -24.10 1.53 -15.10
N GLU A 123 -24.89 1.82 -16.14
CA GLU A 123 -24.54 2.85 -17.11
C GLU A 123 -24.58 4.25 -16.48
N GLU A 124 -25.60 4.54 -15.67
CA GLU A 124 -25.70 5.79 -14.92
C GLU A 124 -24.56 5.93 -13.90
N GLY A 125 -24.16 4.83 -13.24
CA GLY A 125 -23.01 4.81 -12.33
C GLY A 125 -21.68 5.05 -13.05
N LEU A 126 -21.49 4.46 -14.24
CA LEU A 126 -20.30 4.69 -15.06
C LEU A 126 -20.24 6.15 -15.55
N GLN A 127 -21.37 6.74 -15.92
CA GLN A 127 -21.45 8.15 -16.30
C GLN A 127 -21.15 9.07 -15.10
N PHE A 128 -21.68 8.76 -13.92
CA PHE A 128 -21.41 9.49 -12.68
C PHE A 128 -19.90 9.55 -12.38
N MET A 129 -19.22 8.40 -12.44
CA MET A 129 -17.77 8.32 -12.19
C MET A 129 -16.95 9.03 -13.28
N ASN A 130 -17.40 9.00 -14.54
CA ASN A 130 -16.73 9.64 -15.67
C ASN A 130 -16.61 11.15 -15.48
N SER A 131 -17.69 11.79 -15.02
CA SER A 131 -17.73 13.24 -14.82
C SER A 131 -16.83 13.66 -13.65
N ALA A 132 -16.82 12.88 -12.57
CA ALA A 132 -16.00 13.15 -11.39
C ALA A 132 -14.50 12.98 -11.66
N ILE A 133 -14.08 11.93 -12.38
CA ILE A 133 -12.65 11.68 -12.65
C ILE A 133 -12.06 12.60 -13.73
N ARG A 134 -12.82 12.91 -14.78
CA ARG A 134 -12.33 13.72 -15.92
C ARG A 134 -12.52 15.21 -15.71
N TYR A 135 -13.61 15.61 -15.07
CA TYR A 135 -14.05 17.01 -15.02
C TYR A 135 -14.40 17.52 -13.60
N PRO A 136 -13.58 17.26 -12.57
CA PRO A 136 -13.76 17.88 -11.25
C PRO A 136 -13.55 19.39 -11.33
N LEU A 137 -14.40 20.14 -10.63
CA LEU A 137 -14.38 21.61 -10.65
C LEU A 137 -13.41 22.21 -9.64
N PHE A 138 -13.12 21.51 -8.53
CA PHE A 138 -12.28 22.01 -7.43
C PHE A 138 -12.69 23.42 -6.98
N LEU A 139 -13.98 23.61 -6.72
CA LEU A 139 -14.56 24.89 -6.33
C LEU A 139 -13.87 25.44 -5.08
N LYS A 140 -13.50 26.72 -5.13
CA LYS A 140 -12.77 27.38 -4.04
C LYS A 140 -13.57 27.40 -2.75
N GLU A 141 -14.88 27.58 -2.85
CA GLU A 141 -15.81 27.61 -1.73
C GLU A 141 -15.88 26.26 -1.02
N GLU A 142 -15.74 25.16 -1.75
CA GLU A 142 -15.67 23.82 -1.18
C GLU A 142 -14.29 23.53 -0.56
N MET A 143 -13.20 23.97 -1.20
CA MET A 143 -11.85 23.87 -0.61
C MET A 143 -11.76 24.57 0.76
N ILE A 144 -12.36 25.76 0.90
CA ILE A 144 -12.39 26.50 2.17
C ILE A 144 -13.05 25.69 3.30
N LYS A 145 -14.04 24.84 2.96
CA LYS A 145 -14.72 23.98 3.93
C LYS A 145 -13.99 22.67 4.17
N GLU A 146 -13.40 22.09 3.13
CA GLU A 146 -12.80 20.75 3.19
C GLU A 146 -11.37 20.75 3.71
N ASN A 147 -10.56 21.80 3.48
CA ASN A 147 -9.20 21.83 4.03
C ASN A 147 -9.19 21.64 5.56
N PRO A 148 -10.04 22.34 6.35
CA PRO A 148 -10.13 22.11 7.79
C PRO A 148 -10.72 20.74 8.18
N VAL A 149 -11.55 20.13 7.32
CA VAL A 149 -12.09 18.79 7.58
C VAL A 149 -10.98 17.75 7.49
N VAL A 150 -10.17 17.80 6.43
CA VAL A 150 -9.01 16.91 6.25
C VAL A 150 -7.98 17.15 7.36
N ASP A 151 -7.73 18.41 7.72
CA ASP A 151 -6.89 18.78 8.86
C ASP A 151 -7.43 18.19 10.18
N GLY A 152 -8.75 18.23 10.39
CA GLY A 152 -9.39 17.60 11.54
C GLY A 152 -9.20 16.07 11.59
N GLU A 153 -9.06 15.40 10.44
CA GLU A 153 -8.71 13.99 10.38
C GLU A 153 -7.27 13.73 10.83
N PHE A 154 -6.34 14.61 10.44
CA PHE A 154 -4.98 14.62 10.96
C PHE A 154 -5.02 14.77 12.50
N GLN A 155 -5.69 15.81 13.00
CA GLN A 155 -5.78 16.09 14.44
C GLN A 155 -6.40 14.92 15.23
N ARG A 156 -7.35 14.20 14.63
CA ARG A 156 -7.90 12.97 15.20
C ARG A 156 -6.82 11.90 15.38
N ASN A 157 -5.91 11.73 14.43
CA ASN A 157 -4.79 10.79 14.56
C ASN A 157 -3.80 11.23 15.66
N GLU A 158 -3.56 12.54 15.80
CA GLU A 158 -2.73 13.11 16.87
C GLU A 158 -3.25 12.83 18.28
N SER A 159 -4.55 12.56 18.43
CA SER A 159 -5.10 12.15 19.73
C SER A 159 -4.57 10.80 20.23
N ASN A 160 -3.92 10.01 19.35
CA ASN A 160 -3.27 8.75 19.71
C ASN A 160 -1.76 8.95 19.89
N PRO A 161 -1.18 8.67 21.07
CA PRO A 161 0.25 8.88 21.31
C PRO A 161 1.17 8.04 20.40
N VAL A 162 0.69 6.91 19.86
CA VAL A 162 1.43 6.09 18.89
C VAL A 162 1.66 6.81 17.57
N PHE A 163 0.79 7.75 17.20
CA PHE A 163 0.95 8.56 15.99
C PHE A 163 2.28 9.31 15.97
N TYR A 164 2.66 9.94 17.08
CA TYR A 164 3.92 10.69 17.18
C TYR A 164 5.14 9.78 17.04
N LEU A 165 5.10 8.56 17.61
CA LEU A 165 6.16 7.56 17.43
C LEU A 165 6.30 7.15 15.95
N LEU A 166 5.17 6.94 15.27
CA LEU A 166 5.14 6.58 13.85
C LEU A 166 5.67 7.72 12.96
N GLN A 167 5.27 8.97 13.22
CA GLN A 167 5.74 10.14 12.47
C GLN A 167 7.24 10.34 12.66
N GLU A 168 7.74 10.32 13.89
CA GLU A 168 9.18 10.48 14.16
C GLU A 168 9.99 9.33 13.55
N ASN A 169 9.49 8.08 13.63
CA ASN A 169 10.12 6.94 12.97
C ASN A 169 10.16 7.13 11.44
N ALA A 170 9.06 7.57 10.84
CA ALA A 170 8.96 7.79 9.41
C ALA A 170 9.88 8.93 8.93
N HIS A 171 10.02 10.02 9.67
CA HIS A 171 10.99 11.08 9.36
C HIS A 171 12.43 10.54 9.33
N GLN A 172 12.80 9.71 10.31
CA GLN A 172 14.15 9.10 10.35
C GLN A 172 14.34 8.04 9.25
N MET A 173 13.28 7.30 8.89
CA MET A 173 13.31 6.27 7.85
C MET A 173 13.45 6.83 6.44
N TRP A 174 12.81 7.98 6.17
CA TRP A 174 12.60 8.47 4.81
C TRP A 174 13.30 9.80 4.52
N GLY A 175 13.74 10.54 5.57
CA GLY A 175 14.48 11.79 5.45
C GLY A 175 13.76 12.81 4.57
N ASP A 176 14.48 13.36 3.59
CA ASP A 176 13.97 14.36 2.64
C ASP A 176 12.79 13.84 1.78
N LEU A 177 12.58 12.53 1.72
CA LEU A 177 11.49 11.89 0.98
C LEU A 177 10.32 11.48 1.90
N PHE A 178 10.25 12.01 3.11
CA PHE A 178 9.18 11.71 4.07
C PHE A 178 7.77 11.93 3.51
N SER A 179 7.52 13.04 2.79
CA SER A 179 6.21 13.31 2.18
C SER A 179 5.75 12.17 1.26
N ARG A 180 6.70 11.42 0.67
CA ARG A 180 6.42 10.29 -0.20
C ARG A 180 5.90 9.04 0.53
N LYS A 181 5.87 9.06 1.85
CA LYS A 181 5.36 7.99 2.71
C LYS A 181 4.32 8.51 3.71
N ASN A 182 3.99 9.80 3.66
CA ASN A 182 3.12 10.48 4.60
C ASN A 182 1.72 10.71 4.01
N VAL A 183 0.89 9.67 4.05
CA VAL A 183 -0.47 9.72 3.45
C VAL A 183 -1.35 10.79 4.10
N ILE A 184 -1.20 11.02 5.40
CA ILE A 184 -2.03 11.98 6.14
C ILE A 184 -1.68 13.43 5.81
N GLY A 185 -0.46 13.70 5.35
CA GLY A 185 -0.01 15.00 4.88
C GLY A 185 0.65 15.89 5.91
N ASP A 186 0.74 17.17 5.59
CA ASP A 186 1.23 18.24 6.47
C ASP A 186 0.12 19.28 6.72
N HIS A 187 -0.04 19.71 7.99
CA HIS A 187 -1.06 20.67 8.39
C HIS A 187 -1.03 21.96 7.55
N GLU A 188 0.14 22.57 7.38
CA GLU A 188 0.28 23.83 6.67
C GLU A 188 -0.03 23.65 5.17
N VAL A 189 0.44 22.55 4.58
CA VAL A 189 0.20 22.24 3.17
C VAL A 189 -1.28 22.01 2.90
N ILE A 190 -1.97 21.25 3.76
CA ILE A 190 -3.40 20.94 3.64
C ILE A 190 -4.24 22.21 3.81
N LEU A 191 -4.01 22.97 4.89
CA LEU A 191 -4.80 24.17 5.19
C LEU A 191 -4.67 25.24 4.10
N ASN A 192 -3.48 25.35 3.48
CA ASN A 192 -3.20 26.31 2.40
C ASN A 192 -3.37 25.73 0.99
N ALA A 193 -3.97 24.55 0.84
CA ALA A 193 -4.21 23.95 -0.47
C ALA A 193 -5.14 24.79 -1.34
N THR A 194 -4.86 24.85 -2.64
CA THR A 194 -5.60 25.66 -3.61
C THR A 194 -6.11 24.84 -4.79
N THR A 195 -7.08 25.40 -5.52
CA THR A 195 -7.61 24.85 -6.77
C THR A 195 -6.48 24.58 -7.78
N GLU A 196 -5.47 25.46 -7.84
CA GLU A 196 -4.32 25.31 -8.75
C GLU A 196 -3.48 24.08 -8.39
N LYS A 197 -3.29 23.78 -7.10
CA LYS A 197 -2.60 22.54 -6.68
C LYS A 197 -3.40 21.29 -7.07
N MET A 198 -4.72 21.30 -6.89
CA MET A 198 -5.58 20.19 -7.34
C MET A 198 -5.50 19.98 -8.85
N LYS A 199 -5.53 21.07 -9.64
CA LYS A 199 -5.33 21.01 -11.09
C LYS A 199 -3.92 20.55 -11.48
N ALA A 200 -2.90 20.92 -10.72
CA ALA A 200 -1.54 20.43 -10.95
C ALA A 200 -1.45 18.91 -10.75
N ILE A 201 -2.06 18.37 -9.69
CA ILE A 201 -2.16 16.91 -9.47
C ILE A 201 -2.92 16.25 -10.62
N GLN A 202 -4.09 16.80 -10.99
CA GLN A 202 -4.91 16.29 -12.09
C GLN A 202 -4.10 16.19 -13.39
N ASN A 203 -3.40 17.26 -13.77
CA ASN A 203 -2.63 17.35 -15.01
C ASN A 203 -1.36 16.48 -15.01
N LYS A 204 -0.91 15.98 -13.86
CA LYS A 204 0.23 15.06 -13.78
C LYS A 204 -0.21 13.61 -13.91
N TYR A 205 -1.27 13.20 -13.20
CA TYR A 205 -1.51 11.77 -12.94
C TYR A 205 -2.87 11.26 -13.40
N TYR A 206 -3.87 12.11 -13.65
CA TYR A 206 -5.24 11.69 -13.93
C TYR A 206 -5.49 11.52 -15.43
N TYR A 207 -5.01 10.40 -15.95
CA TYR A 207 -5.11 10.01 -17.35
C TYR A 207 -5.55 8.54 -17.48
N PRO A 208 -6.21 8.14 -18.59
CA PRO A 208 -6.65 6.77 -18.80
C PRO A 208 -5.48 5.78 -18.79
N ASN A 209 -4.37 6.11 -19.45
CA ASN A 209 -3.15 5.31 -19.49
C ASN A 209 -2.35 5.28 -18.17
N ASN A 210 -2.84 5.94 -17.11
CA ASN A 210 -2.33 5.83 -15.74
C ASN A 210 -3.40 5.35 -14.75
N SER A 211 -4.52 4.81 -15.26
CA SER A 211 -5.69 4.44 -14.48
C SER A 211 -6.18 3.04 -14.84
N ILE A 212 -6.87 2.41 -13.90
CA ILE A 212 -7.66 1.20 -14.12
C ILE A 212 -9.10 1.47 -13.66
N ILE A 213 -10.06 1.00 -14.44
CA ILE A 213 -11.46 0.90 -14.01
C ILE A 213 -11.80 -0.57 -13.74
N VAL A 214 -12.25 -0.85 -12.52
CA VAL A 214 -12.69 -2.18 -12.10
C VAL A 214 -14.20 -2.16 -11.93
N VAL A 215 -14.90 -3.10 -12.56
CA VAL A 215 -16.33 -3.29 -12.37
C VAL A 215 -16.60 -4.70 -11.89
N ALA A 216 -17.15 -4.82 -10.69
CA ALA A 216 -17.32 -6.09 -10.00
C ALA A 216 -18.77 -6.31 -9.54
N GLY A 217 -19.29 -7.53 -9.63
CA GLY A 217 -20.66 -7.89 -9.19
C GLY A 217 -21.50 -8.53 -10.29
N ASN A 218 -22.82 -8.33 -10.25
CA ASN A 218 -23.77 -8.92 -11.19
C ASN A 218 -23.72 -8.21 -12.55
N VAL A 219 -22.67 -8.48 -13.30
CA VAL A 219 -22.32 -7.85 -14.58
C VAL A 219 -21.79 -8.90 -15.56
N SER A 220 -21.72 -8.53 -16.85
CA SER A 220 -21.03 -9.36 -17.85
C SER A 220 -19.91 -8.57 -18.50
N HIS A 221 -18.75 -9.19 -18.70
CA HIS A 221 -17.58 -8.55 -19.27
C HIS A 221 -17.86 -7.88 -20.62
N LYS A 222 -18.62 -8.55 -21.49
CA LYS A 222 -18.98 -8.00 -22.81
C LYS A 222 -19.79 -6.70 -22.69
N ASP A 223 -20.74 -6.64 -21.77
CA ASP A 223 -21.54 -5.42 -21.54
C ASP A 223 -20.69 -4.30 -20.93
N ILE A 224 -19.88 -4.63 -19.90
CA ILE A 224 -18.95 -3.67 -19.28
C ILE A 224 -18.02 -3.07 -20.31
N LEU A 225 -17.33 -3.91 -21.10
CA LEU A 225 -16.37 -3.45 -22.07
C LEU A 225 -17.01 -2.50 -23.10
N ASN A 226 -18.23 -2.79 -23.56
CA ASN A 226 -18.97 -1.92 -24.46
C ASN A 226 -19.34 -0.58 -23.81
N LYS A 227 -19.89 -0.61 -22.59
CA LYS A 227 -20.27 0.62 -21.86
C LYS A 227 -19.06 1.50 -21.54
N VAL A 228 -17.96 0.90 -21.06
CA VAL A 228 -16.73 1.61 -20.73
C VAL A 228 -16.10 2.19 -22.00
N LYS A 229 -16.04 1.43 -23.11
CA LYS A 229 -15.58 1.97 -24.41
C LYS A 229 -16.40 3.18 -24.85
N ASN A 230 -17.72 3.11 -24.73
CA ASN A 230 -18.61 4.20 -25.13
C ASN A 230 -18.46 5.46 -24.25
N ILE A 231 -18.25 5.29 -22.95
CA ILE A 231 -18.22 6.41 -21.98
C ILE A 231 -16.81 7.00 -21.82
N TYR A 232 -15.78 6.14 -21.78
CA TYR A 232 -14.40 6.51 -21.47
C TYR A 232 -13.46 6.45 -22.67
N GLY A 233 -13.88 5.90 -23.81
CA GLY A 233 -13.00 5.72 -24.98
C GLY A 233 -12.48 7.03 -25.59
N ASP A 234 -13.17 8.14 -25.34
CA ASP A 234 -12.75 9.49 -25.77
C ASP A 234 -11.92 10.23 -24.69
N TRP A 235 -11.68 9.62 -23.53
CA TRP A 235 -10.78 10.17 -22.53
C TRP A 235 -9.37 10.17 -23.10
N LYS A 236 -8.81 11.37 -23.30
CA LYS A 236 -7.50 11.54 -23.92
C LYS A 236 -6.39 10.99 -23.00
N PRO A 237 -5.50 10.11 -23.50
CA PRO A 237 -4.30 9.73 -22.77
C PRO A 237 -3.36 10.91 -22.58
N SER A 238 -2.42 10.79 -21.65
CA SER A 238 -1.27 11.68 -21.62
C SER A 238 -0.37 11.41 -22.83
N ASP A 239 0.21 12.46 -23.40
CA ASP A 239 1.20 12.36 -24.49
C ASP A 239 2.60 11.95 -23.99
N TYR A 240 2.71 11.55 -22.71
CA TYR A 240 3.96 11.21 -22.02
C TYR A 240 3.68 10.22 -20.88
N ASP A 241 4.68 9.44 -20.45
CA ASP A 241 4.60 8.67 -19.20
C ASP A 241 4.78 9.63 -18.00
N PRO A 242 3.79 9.73 -17.08
CA PRO A 242 3.89 10.58 -15.90
C PRO A 242 5.15 10.34 -15.05
N PHE A 243 5.61 9.10 -14.94
CA PHE A 243 6.74 8.72 -14.08
C PHE A 243 8.09 8.84 -14.79
N GLU A 244 8.13 8.91 -16.12
CA GLU A 244 9.35 9.32 -16.83
C GLU A 244 9.52 10.85 -16.80
N LYS A 245 8.41 11.60 -16.97
CA LYS A 245 8.43 13.06 -16.97
C LYS A 245 8.61 13.64 -15.56
N TYR A 246 8.01 13.00 -14.56
CA TYR A 246 8.09 13.36 -13.14
C TYR A 246 8.64 12.17 -12.34
N PRO A 247 9.95 11.88 -12.46
CA PRO A 247 10.54 10.71 -11.83
C PRO A 247 10.43 10.78 -10.31
N ILE A 248 10.07 9.64 -9.71
CA ILE A 248 10.11 9.47 -8.27
C ILE A 248 11.56 9.19 -7.86
N PRO A 249 12.14 9.98 -6.95
CA PRO A 249 13.51 9.76 -6.49
C PRO A 249 13.64 8.45 -5.71
N GLU A 250 14.78 7.78 -5.85
CA GLU A 250 15.10 6.59 -5.06
C GLU A 250 15.34 6.94 -3.59
N PHE A 251 14.89 6.07 -2.70
CA PHE A 251 15.16 6.19 -1.26
C PHE A 251 16.60 5.74 -0.99
N LYS A 252 17.42 6.64 -0.43
CA LYS A 252 18.79 6.31 -0.05
C LYS A 252 18.79 5.29 1.09
N PRO A 253 19.65 4.26 1.07
CA PRO A 253 19.79 3.35 2.20
C PRO A 253 20.11 4.10 3.49
N LEU A 254 19.61 3.60 4.61
CA LEU A 254 19.99 4.08 5.93
C LEU A 254 21.51 3.89 6.13
N GLU A 255 22.23 4.95 6.51
CA GLU A 255 23.69 4.90 6.69
C GLU A 255 24.10 4.35 8.06
N LYS A 256 23.27 4.57 9.09
CA LYS A 256 23.52 4.16 10.47
C LYS A 256 22.19 3.93 11.19
N SER A 257 22.23 3.18 12.29
CA SER A 257 21.07 3.05 13.15
C SER A 257 20.81 4.35 13.92
N THR A 258 19.54 4.67 14.12
CA THR A 258 19.09 5.83 14.91
C THR A 258 18.19 5.36 16.05
N TYR A 259 18.30 6.03 17.19
CA TYR A 259 17.55 5.71 18.40
C TYR A 259 16.96 6.99 18.96
N PHE A 260 15.66 6.98 19.26
CA PHE A 260 14.98 8.16 19.81
C PHE A 260 13.90 7.77 20.82
N ILE A 261 13.49 8.76 21.62
CA ILE A 261 12.40 8.63 22.58
C ILE A 261 11.34 9.64 22.20
N THR A 262 10.13 9.15 21.97
CA THR A 262 8.96 10.01 21.81
C THR A 262 8.29 10.11 23.18
N GLU A 263 8.14 11.33 23.69
CA GLU A 263 7.45 11.57 24.97
C GLU A 263 6.01 12.03 24.70
N ASN A 264 5.03 11.37 25.33
CA ASN A 264 3.64 11.81 25.28
C ASN A 264 2.92 11.51 26.61
N GLU A 265 2.25 12.51 27.18
CA GLU A 265 1.55 12.39 28.47
C GLU A 265 0.44 11.33 28.47
N ASN A 266 -0.20 11.10 27.31
CA ASN A 266 -1.27 10.11 27.16
C ASN A 266 -0.76 8.67 26.98
N ALA A 267 0.56 8.46 26.89
CA ALA A 267 1.13 7.13 26.81
C ALA A 267 0.97 6.37 28.15
N THR A 268 0.14 5.32 28.15
CA THR A 268 -0.13 4.50 29.33
C THR A 268 0.78 3.28 29.47
N THR A 269 1.40 2.86 28.36
CA THR A 269 2.37 1.76 28.31
C THR A 269 3.52 2.13 27.38
N PRO A 270 4.74 1.61 27.62
CA PRO A 270 5.84 1.79 26.70
C PRO A 270 5.54 1.05 25.38
N ILE A 271 5.90 1.66 24.26
CA ILE A 271 5.75 1.05 22.94
C ILE A 271 7.04 1.30 22.17
N MET A 272 7.62 0.23 21.63
CA MET A 272 8.81 0.31 20.78
C MET A 272 8.42 0.01 19.34
N LEU A 273 8.95 0.81 18.42
CA LEU A 273 8.90 0.58 16.98
C LEU A 273 10.32 0.52 16.43
N MET A 274 10.66 -0.60 15.80
CA MET A 274 11.92 -0.81 15.10
C MET A 274 11.65 -1.01 13.61
N SER A 275 12.34 -0.25 12.77
CA SER A 275 12.07 -0.19 11.34
C SER A 275 13.33 -0.33 10.49
N TRP A 276 13.20 -1.01 9.34
CA TRP A 276 14.21 -1.11 8.28
C TRP A 276 13.60 -0.80 6.92
N HIS A 277 14.46 -0.44 5.96
CA HIS A 277 14.10 -0.52 4.55
C HIS A 277 13.97 -1.98 4.14
N GLY A 278 12.83 -2.34 3.54
CA GLY A 278 12.54 -3.67 3.04
C GLY A 278 12.59 -3.77 1.51
N PRO A 279 12.21 -4.94 0.97
CA PRO A 279 12.14 -5.14 -0.47
C PRO A 279 11.07 -4.27 -1.12
N ASP A 280 11.24 -4.01 -2.41
CA ASP A 280 10.25 -3.35 -3.26
C ASP A 280 9.95 -4.19 -4.50
N THR A 281 8.82 -3.90 -5.13
CA THR A 281 8.29 -4.74 -6.23
C THR A 281 8.97 -4.46 -7.56
N ARG A 282 9.89 -3.48 -7.64
CA ARG A 282 10.67 -3.19 -8.85
C ARG A 282 11.97 -3.99 -8.87
N ASN A 283 12.56 -4.20 -7.69
CA ASN A 283 13.93 -4.69 -7.56
C ASN A 283 14.01 -6.08 -6.91
N ASP A 284 13.08 -6.47 -6.03
CA ASP A 284 13.15 -7.74 -5.31
C ASP A 284 11.78 -8.31 -4.93
N ILE A 285 10.97 -8.65 -5.95
CA ILE A 285 9.66 -9.32 -5.79
C ILE A 285 9.76 -10.62 -4.95
N PRO A 286 10.73 -11.55 -5.17
CA PRO A 286 10.77 -12.78 -4.38
C PRO A 286 10.88 -12.54 -2.87
N SER A 287 11.62 -11.52 -2.44
CA SER A 287 11.76 -11.16 -1.02
C SER A 287 10.47 -10.59 -0.42
N THR A 288 9.53 -10.04 -1.21
CA THR A 288 8.24 -9.57 -0.68
C THR A 288 7.39 -10.74 -0.17
N TYR A 289 7.39 -11.86 -0.90
CA TYR A 289 6.73 -13.09 -0.46
C TYR A 289 7.42 -13.71 0.76
N ALA A 290 8.76 -13.72 0.78
CA ALA A 290 9.53 -14.20 1.92
C ALA A 290 9.23 -13.38 3.19
N ALA A 291 9.07 -12.07 3.05
CA ALA A 291 8.73 -11.16 4.14
C ALA A 291 7.35 -11.49 4.77
N ASP A 292 6.33 -11.72 3.94
CA ASP A 292 4.98 -12.07 4.41
C ASP A 292 4.97 -13.43 5.13
N VAL A 293 5.61 -14.45 4.53
CA VAL A 293 5.71 -15.78 5.13
C VAL A 293 6.47 -15.72 6.46
N PHE A 294 7.62 -15.04 6.49
CA PHE A 294 8.42 -14.88 7.71
C PHE A 294 7.65 -14.14 8.82
N SER A 295 7.00 -13.03 8.48
CA SER A 295 6.16 -12.26 9.41
C SER A 295 5.05 -13.11 10.02
N TYR A 296 4.44 -14.00 9.22
CA TYR A 296 3.48 -14.96 9.76
C TYR A 296 4.13 -16.02 10.66
N ILE A 297 5.29 -16.59 10.29
CA ILE A 297 6.00 -17.58 11.11
C ILE A 297 6.25 -17.05 12.53
N VAL A 298 6.77 -15.84 12.66
CA VAL A 298 7.14 -15.27 13.96
C VAL A 298 5.95 -14.71 14.76
N SER A 299 4.79 -14.53 14.12
CA SER A 299 3.54 -14.16 14.81
C SER A 299 2.74 -15.37 15.31
N GLN A 300 3.07 -16.59 14.87
CA GLN A 300 2.43 -17.80 15.40
C GLN A 300 2.68 -17.91 16.90
N ARG A 301 1.62 -18.21 17.68
CA ARG A 301 1.71 -18.42 19.14
C ARG A 301 2.72 -19.51 19.52
N SER A 302 2.94 -20.50 18.65
CA SER A 302 3.91 -21.58 18.86
C SER A 302 5.37 -21.17 18.61
N SER A 303 5.62 -20.01 18.01
CA SER A 303 6.96 -19.53 17.63
C SER A 303 7.84 -19.24 18.84
N LYS A 304 9.17 -19.31 18.64
CA LYS A 304 10.16 -18.97 19.68
C LYS A 304 9.95 -17.53 20.17
N LEU A 305 9.72 -16.58 19.25
CA LEU A 305 9.49 -15.17 19.56
C LEU A 305 8.28 -14.97 20.49
N GLN A 306 7.12 -15.54 20.16
CA GLN A 306 5.92 -15.39 20.98
C GLN A 306 6.09 -16.05 22.36
N LYS A 307 6.69 -17.24 22.44
CA LYS A 307 6.92 -17.93 23.72
C LYS A 307 7.88 -17.16 24.63
N GLU A 308 8.98 -16.66 24.08
CA GLU A 308 10.02 -16.02 24.88
C GLU A 308 9.72 -14.56 25.23
N LEU A 309 8.89 -13.85 24.45
CA LEU A 309 8.48 -12.48 24.79
C LEU A 309 7.12 -12.41 25.48
N ILE A 310 6.11 -13.14 24.99
CA ILE A 310 4.73 -13.02 25.47
C ILE A 310 4.44 -14.00 26.60
N ASP A 311 4.65 -15.30 26.38
CA ASP A 311 4.32 -16.32 27.39
C ASP A 311 5.19 -16.19 28.65
N SER A 312 6.42 -15.66 28.51
CA SER A 312 7.33 -15.33 29.63
C SER A 312 6.95 -14.06 30.41
N GLY A 313 6.04 -13.23 29.86
CA GLY A 313 5.62 -11.96 30.42
C GLY A 313 6.62 -10.80 30.26
N LEU A 314 7.56 -10.89 29.32
CA LEU A 314 8.46 -9.76 28.97
C LEU A 314 7.72 -8.66 28.20
N ALA A 315 6.74 -9.02 27.38
CA ALA A 315 5.95 -8.10 26.58
C ALA A 315 4.47 -8.55 26.52
N TYR A 316 3.59 -7.58 26.30
CA TYR A 316 2.17 -7.82 26.06
C TYR A 316 1.87 -8.07 24.59
N ASN A 317 2.70 -7.55 23.69
CA ASN A 317 2.57 -7.75 22.26
C ASN A 317 3.93 -7.67 21.57
N VAL A 318 4.13 -8.51 20.55
CA VAL A 318 5.23 -8.40 19.58
C VAL A 318 4.69 -8.80 18.21
N GLY A 319 4.94 -7.98 17.20
CA GLY A 319 4.54 -8.23 15.83
C GLY A 319 5.63 -7.79 14.85
N VAL A 320 5.81 -8.57 13.79
CA VAL A 320 6.69 -8.24 12.66
C VAL A 320 5.79 -8.09 11.44
N ASN A 321 5.95 -7.00 10.71
CA ASN A 321 5.16 -6.70 9.52
C ASN A 321 6.04 -6.16 8.39
N TYR A 322 5.57 -6.34 7.17
CA TYR A 322 6.13 -5.76 5.96
C TYR A 322 5.00 -5.17 5.12
N SER A 323 5.25 -4.03 4.48
CA SER A 323 4.31 -3.40 3.55
C SER A 323 4.82 -3.48 2.12
N THR A 324 4.05 -4.09 1.23
CA THR A 324 4.40 -4.20 -0.20
C THR A 324 4.20 -2.88 -0.93
N ASN A 325 5.30 -2.24 -1.32
CA ASN A 325 5.29 -0.96 -2.04
C ASN A 325 6.12 -1.06 -3.33
N LYS A 326 5.80 -0.20 -4.31
CA LYS A 326 6.57 -0.07 -5.56
C LYS A 326 7.96 0.49 -5.32
N TYR A 327 8.05 1.47 -4.41
CA TYR A 327 9.30 2.01 -3.91
C TYR A 327 9.43 1.62 -2.43
N VAL A 328 10.58 1.06 -2.05
CA VAL A 328 10.99 0.64 -0.69
C VAL A 328 9.84 0.53 0.34
N GLY A 329 9.41 -0.71 0.62
CA GLY A 329 8.44 -0.99 1.68
C GLY A 329 9.11 -1.08 3.06
N PRO A 330 8.54 -0.53 4.14
CA PRO A 330 9.10 -0.69 5.48
C PRO A 330 8.94 -2.12 6.01
N ILE A 331 9.96 -2.61 6.70
CA ILE A 331 9.85 -3.74 7.64
C ILE A 331 9.74 -3.13 9.03
N GLN A 332 8.75 -3.54 9.81
CA GLN A 332 8.48 -2.98 11.13
C GLN A 332 8.30 -4.07 12.17
N VAL A 333 8.94 -3.87 13.33
CA VAL A 333 8.72 -4.65 14.54
C VAL A 333 8.08 -3.74 15.57
N PHE A 334 6.87 -4.09 15.97
CA PHE A 334 6.13 -3.41 17.03
C PHE A 334 6.22 -4.25 18.30
N LEU A 335 6.64 -3.64 19.40
CA LEU A 335 6.77 -4.30 20.69
C LEU A 335 6.08 -3.45 21.77
N VAL A 336 5.20 -4.07 22.55
CA VAL A 336 4.61 -3.46 23.74
C VAL A 336 5.19 -4.17 24.95
N PRO A 337 6.35 -3.72 25.48
CA PRO A 337 7.01 -4.41 26.58
C PRO A 337 6.25 -4.23 27.91
N ASN A 338 6.50 -5.14 28.85
CA ASN A 338 6.11 -4.93 30.24
C ASN A 338 6.84 -3.69 30.78
N PRO A 339 6.15 -2.69 31.38
CA PRO A 339 6.76 -1.45 31.88
C PRO A 339 7.93 -1.66 32.84
N THR A 340 7.96 -2.79 33.56
CA THR A 340 9.04 -3.11 34.50
C THR A 340 10.22 -3.86 33.88
N LYS A 341 10.08 -4.31 32.62
CA LYS A 341 11.06 -5.16 31.91
C LYS A 341 11.42 -4.62 30.52
N VAL A 342 11.26 -3.33 30.26
CA VAL A 342 11.46 -2.72 28.92
C VAL A 342 12.80 -3.09 28.29
N LYS A 343 13.91 -2.90 29.00
CA LYS A 343 15.25 -3.24 28.51
C LYS A 343 15.43 -4.73 28.26
N GLU A 344 14.93 -5.57 29.17
CA GLU A 344 15.03 -7.03 29.05
C GLU A 344 14.25 -7.52 27.82
N ALA A 345 13.04 -6.99 27.60
CA ALA A 345 12.22 -7.31 26.44
C ALA A 345 12.87 -6.87 25.12
N ILE A 346 13.43 -5.65 25.05
CA ILE A 346 14.11 -5.16 23.85
C ILE A 346 15.38 -5.97 23.58
N ASN A 347 16.20 -6.26 24.60
CA ASN A 347 17.38 -7.10 24.44
C ASN A 347 17.03 -8.51 23.98
N LYS A 348 15.97 -9.10 24.53
CA LYS A 348 15.47 -10.41 24.10
C LYS A 348 15.00 -10.40 22.65
N LEU A 349 14.36 -9.33 22.20
CA LEU A 349 13.99 -9.17 20.79
C LEU A 349 15.24 -9.08 19.89
N GLU A 350 16.26 -8.31 20.29
CA GLU A 350 17.54 -8.21 19.56
C GLU A 350 18.24 -9.58 19.46
N GLU A 351 18.25 -10.38 20.54
CA GLU A 351 18.75 -11.76 20.51
C GLU A 351 18.00 -12.61 19.46
N HIS A 352 16.67 -12.47 19.37
CA HIS A 352 15.90 -13.16 18.34
C HIS A 352 16.24 -12.69 16.93
N ILE A 353 16.39 -11.38 16.71
CA ILE A 353 16.76 -10.81 15.40
C ILE A 353 18.08 -11.42 14.91
N GLU A 354 19.07 -11.59 15.80
CA GLU A 354 20.34 -12.24 15.45
C GLU A 354 20.20 -13.73 15.11
N MET A 355 19.13 -14.38 15.56
CA MET A 355 18.85 -15.80 15.28
C MET A 355 17.88 -16.02 14.10
N TRP A 356 17.27 -14.98 13.52
CA TRP A 356 16.22 -15.13 12.51
C TRP A 356 16.66 -15.83 11.22
N ASP A 357 17.95 -15.80 10.90
CA ASP A 357 18.55 -16.50 9.76
C ASP A 357 19.14 -17.87 10.13
N SER A 358 18.93 -18.34 11.37
CA SER A 358 19.42 -19.64 11.84
C SER A 358 18.55 -20.78 11.34
N ASP A 359 19.20 -21.90 10.98
CA ASP A 359 18.52 -23.02 10.32
C ASP A 359 17.42 -23.65 11.20
N ASP A 360 17.54 -23.58 12.52
CA ASP A 360 16.62 -24.15 13.51
C ASP A 360 15.67 -23.12 14.15
N TYR A 361 15.62 -21.86 13.68
CA TYR A 361 14.80 -20.83 14.34
C TYR A 361 13.29 -21.17 14.31
N PHE A 362 12.82 -21.73 13.21
CA PHE A 362 11.45 -22.23 13.03
C PHE A 362 11.44 -23.64 12.43
N SER A 363 10.44 -24.45 12.77
CA SER A 363 10.29 -25.80 12.20
C SER A 363 9.70 -25.76 10.79
N GLU A 364 9.80 -26.88 10.06
CA GLU A 364 9.14 -27.03 8.77
C GLU A 364 7.60 -26.95 8.89
N GLU A 365 7.05 -27.49 9.98
CA GLU A 365 5.63 -27.38 10.29
C GLU A 365 5.18 -25.91 10.43
N GLN A 366 6.00 -25.04 11.04
CA GLN A 366 5.69 -23.62 11.18
C GLN A 366 5.73 -22.90 9.81
N LEU A 367 6.66 -23.26 8.94
CA LEU A 367 6.73 -22.73 7.58
C LEU A 367 5.48 -23.10 6.77
N GLU A 368 5.12 -24.38 6.76
CA GLU A 368 3.96 -24.88 6.02
C GLU A 368 2.64 -24.34 6.62
N THR A 369 2.56 -24.21 7.94
CA THR A 369 1.43 -23.55 8.61
C THR A 369 1.30 -22.09 8.17
N ALA A 370 2.41 -21.35 8.07
CA ALA A 370 2.38 -19.97 7.63
C ALA A 370 1.83 -19.81 6.21
N LYS A 371 2.38 -20.59 5.27
CA LYS A 371 1.91 -20.62 3.88
C LYS A 371 0.42 -20.96 3.77
N LYS A 372 -0.03 -21.99 4.50
CA LYS A 372 -1.43 -22.40 4.51
C LYS A 372 -2.34 -21.33 5.08
N MET A 373 -1.97 -20.72 6.22
CA MET A 373 -2.80 -19.71 6.86
C MET A 373 -2.88 -18.40 6.06
N LEU A 374 -1.80 -18.01 5.37
CA LEU A 374 -1.83 -16.88 4.44
C LEU A 374 -2.77 -17.16 3.25
N SER A 375 -2.77 -18.39 2.73
CA SER A 375 -3.70 -18.81 1.67
C SER A 375 -5.15 -18.79 2.14
N ILE A 376 -5.41 -19.23 3.37
CA ILE A 376 -6.74 -19.18 3.99
C ILE A 376 -7.19 -17.73 4.19
N ARG A 377 -6.29 -16.85 4.67
CA ARG A 377 -6.59 -15.42 4.84
C ARG A 377 -6.92 -14.74 3.52
N ASP A 378 -6.20 -15.07 2.45
CA ASP A 378 -6.50 -14.60 1.09
C ASP A 378 -7.85 -15.12 0.58
N ALA A 379 -8.19 -16.40 0.82
CA ALA A 379 -9.50 -16.91 0.47
C ALA A 379 -10.64 -16.18 1.21
N TYR A 380 -10.48 -15.93 2.52
CA TYR A 380 -11.47 -15.17 3.30
C TYR A 380 -11.58 -13.71 2.86
N SER A 381 -10.48 -13.06 2.46
CA SER A 381 -10.54 -11.66 2.00
C SER A 381 -11.36 -11.50 0.72
N LYS A 382 -11.48 -12.57 -0.08
CA LYS A 382 -12.22 -12.63 -1.35
C LYS A 382 -13.72 -12.94 -1.22
N GLU A 383 -14.24 -13.17 0.00
CA GLU A 383 -15.66 -13.51 0.20
C GLU A 383 -16.62 -12.37 -0.14
N GLN A 384 -16.16 -11.11 -0.02
CA GLN A 384 -16.95 -9.93 -0.38
C GLN A 384 -16.31 -9.25 -1.58
N THR A 385 -16.97 -9.36 -2.74
CA THR A 385 -16.50 -8.81 -4.01
C THR A 385 -16.19 -7.32 -3.95
N SER A 386 -17.04 -6.54 -3.27
CA SER A 386 -16.83 -5.11 -3.04
C SER A 386 -15.55 -4.80 -2.27
N ASN A 387 -15.06 -5.70 -1.41
CA ASN A 387 -13.92 -5.43 -0.53
C ASN A 387 -12.61 -5.87 -1.17
N PHE A 388 -12.58 -7.03 -1.83
CA PHE A 388 -11.31 -7.53 -2.36
C PHE A 388 -10.85 -6.77 -3.61
N LEU A 389 -11.77 -6.14 -4.36
CA LEU A 389 -11.39 -5.33 -5.52
C LEU A 389 -10.42 -4.19 -5.12
N HIS A 390 -10.57 -3.61 -3.92
CA HIS A 390 -9.64 -2.61 -3.38
C HIS A 390 -8.22 -3.18 -3.17
N THR A 391 -8.12 -4.47 -2.87
CA THR A 391 -6.83 -5.17 -2.73
C THR A 391 -6.21 -5.40 -4.10
N VAL A 392 -7.01 -5.81 -5.08
CA VAL A 392 -6.58 -5.98 -6.48
C VAL A 392 -5.98 -4.68 -7.01
N THR A 393 -6.68 -3.56 -6.86
CA THR A 393 -6.22 -2.27 -7.38
C THR A 393 -5.04 -1.69 -6.60
N TYR A 394 -4.93 -1.99 -5.30
CA TYR A 394 -3.74 -1.65 -4.52
C TYR A 394 -2.51 -2.36 -5.07
N TRP A 395 -2.58 -3.67 -5.29
CA TRP A 395 -1.45 -4.42 -5.86
C TRP A 395 -1.20 -4.15 -7.34
N TRP A 396 -2.22 -3.79 -8.12
CA TRP A 396 -2.02 -3.26 -9.48
C TRP A 396 -1.17 -1.97 -9.48
N ALA A 397 -1.34 -1.12 -8.47
CA ALA A 397 -0.60 0.12 -8.35
C ALA A 397 0.81 -0.09 -7.74
N SER A 398 0.90 -0.89 -6.68
CA SER A 398 2.15 -1.14 -5.96
C SER A 398 3.04 -2.19 -6.63
N ALA A 399 2.48 -3.06 -7.47
CA ALA A 399 3.16 -4.12 -8.20
C ALA A 399 2.52 -4.32 -9.60
N SER A 400 1.72 -5.36 -9.77
CA SER A 400 0.98 -5.71 -10.98
C SER A 400 -0.25 -6.55 -10.64
N ILE A 401 -1.17 -6.72 -11.59
CA ILE A 401 -2.27 -7.70 -11.45
C ILE A 401 -1.72 -9.13 -11.35
N ASP A 402 -0.63 -9.44 -12.07
CA ASP A 402 0.03 -10.75 -11.96
C ASP A 402 0.58 -11.02 -10.56
N TYR A 403 1.07 -9.99 -9.86
CA TYR A 403 1.47 -10.15 -8.46
C TYR A 403 0.29 -10.61 -7.61
N TYR A 404 -0.91 -10.07 -7.86
CA TYR A 404 -2.14 -10.46 -7.17
C TYR A 404 -2.59 -11.88 -7.50
N THR A 405 -2.66 -12.22 -8.77
CA THR A 405 -3.20 -13.52 -9.17
C THR A 405 -2.28 -14.67 -8.82
N ASN A 406 -0.96 -14.44 -8.82
CA ASN A 406 0.04 -15.46 -8.47
C ASN A 406 0.50 -15.39 -7.01
N TYR A 407 -0.07 -14.49 -6.18
CA TYR A 407 0.37 -14.27 -4.80
C TYR A 407 0.45 -15.58 -4.02
N VAL A 408 -0.67 -16.31 -3.91
CA VAL A 408 -0.75 -17.57 -3.15
C VAL A 408 0.21 -18.62 -3.69
N GLU A 409 0.30 -18.79 -5.00
CA GLU A 409 1.22 -19.75 -5.62
C GLU A 409 2.68 -19.42 -5.25
N ASN A 410 3.05 -18.15 -5.29
CA ASN A 410 4.41 -17.72 -4.95
C ASN A 410 4.70 -17.85 -3.45
N LEU A 411 3.73 -17.63 -2.56
CA LEU A 411 3.89 -17.94 -1.13
C LEU A 411 4.20 -19.42 -0.90
N GLN A 412 3.53 -20.33 -1.62
CA GLN A 412 3.76 -21.77 -1.46
C GLN A 412 5.19 -22.18 -1.84
N LYS A 413 5.80 -21.45 -2.80
CA LYS A 413 7.17 -21.69 -3.27
C LYS A 413 8.25 -21.18 -2.33
N VAL A 414 7.92 -20.30 -1.36
CA VAL A 414 8.90 -19.73 -0.43
C VAL A 414 9.61 -20.84 0.34
N THR A 415 10.93 -20.82 0.33
CA THR A 415 11.78 -21.77 1.06
C THR A 415 12.41 -21.11 2.29
N ARG A 416 12.99 -21.94 3.16
CA ARG A 416 13.82 -21.46 4.28
C ARG A 416 14.99 -20.61 3.81
N GLU A 417 15.59 -20.94 2.68
CA GLU A 417 16.72 -20.19 2.11
C GLU A 417 16.28 -18.81 1.63
N ASP A 418 15.08 -18.68 1.05
CA ASP A 418 14.53 -17.38 0.65
C ASP A 418 14.31 -16.48 1.87
N ILE A 419 13.78 -17.04 2.96
CA ILE A 419 13.62 -16.33 4.24
C ILE A 419 14.97 -15.92 4.83
N LYS A 420 15.96 -16.82 4.81
CA LYS A 420 17.32 -16.54 5.28
C LYS A 420 17.95 -15.39 4.50
N LYS A 421 17.84 -15.43 3.17
CA LYS A 421 18.29 -14.36 2.28
C LYS A 421 17.57 -13.04 2.58
N TYR A 422 16.25 -13.06 2.75
CA TYR A 422 15.48 -11.87 3.13
C TYR A 422 15.97 -11.25 4.44
N VAL A 423 16.11 -12.05 5.50
CA VAL A 423 16.60 -11.58 6.82
C VAL A 423 18.00 -10.99 6.71
N GLN A 424 18.93 -11.66 6.00
CA GLN A 424 20.31 -11.21 5.82
C GLN A 424 20.43 -9.96 4.93
N THR A 425 19.51 -9.79 3.99
CA THR A 425 19.52 -8.66 3.05
C THR A 425 18.96 -7.41 3.70
N TYR A 426 17.87 -7.53 4.47
CA TYR A 426 17.08 -6.37 4.90
C TYR A 426 17.05 -6.12 6.40
N ILE A 427 17.38 -7.09 7.26
CA ILE A 427 17.15 -6.98 8.70
C ILE A 427 18.46 -7.12 9.50
N LYS A 428 19.06 -8.31 9.46
CA LYS A 428 20.19 -8.67 10.32
C LYS A 428 21.43 -7.87 9.94
N ASN A 429 22.07 -7.25 10.93
CA ASN A 429 23.22 -6.34 10.74
C ASN A 429 22.95 -5.18 9.77
N LYS A 430 21.70 -4.78 9.57
CA LYS A 430 21.34 -3.61 8.77
C LYS A 430 21.04 -2.41 9.66
N PRO A 431 21.41 -1.19 9.22
CA PRO A 431 20.99 0.04 9.87
C PRO A 431 19.47 0.10 10.04
N LYS A 432 19.04 0.57 11.20
CA LYS A 432 17.63 0.57 11.61
C LYS A 432 17.25 1.79 12.42
N VAL A 433 15.97 2.13 12.38
CA VAL A 433 15.41 3.21 13.18
C VAL A 433 14.64 2.61 14.35
N VAL A 434 15.02 2.95 15.58
CA VAL A 434 14.37 2.46 16.81
C VAL A 434 13.81 3.63 17.60
N GLY A 435 12.49 3.65 17.78
CA GLY A 435 11.80 4.62 18.62
C GLY A 435 11.18 3.94 19.84
N LEU A 436 11.19 4.62 20.98
CA LEU A 436 10.48 4.20 22.19
C LEU A 436 9.54 5.32 22.65
N LEU A 437 8.24 5.05 22.63
CA LEU A 437 7.22 5.91 23.19
C LEU A 437 7.12 5.71 24.69
N LEU A 438 7.26 6.80 25.45
CA LEU A 438 7.11 6.83 26.91
C LEU A 438 6.25 8.03 27.31
N SER A 439 5.64 7.97 28.50
CA SER A 439 5.19 9.18 29.19
C SER A 439 6.36 9.80 29.96
N PRO A 440 6.29 11.10 30.29
CA PRO A 440 7.33 11.75 31.10
C PRO A 440 7.58 11.01 32.43
N SER A 441 6.52 10.48 33.05
CA SER A 441 6.64 9.71 34.30
C SER A 441 7.36 8.38 34.11
N MET A 442 7.08 7.65 33.02
CA MET A 442 7.80 6.41 32.68
C MET A 442 9.27 6.68 32.40
N LYS A 443 9.58 7.70 31.59
CA LYS A 443 10.97 8.09 31.28
C LYS A 443 11.76 8.41 32.55
N ALA A 444 11.18 9.19 33.46
CA ALA A 444 11.79 9.54 34.74
C ALA A 444 12.01 8.32 35.65
N GLN A 445 11.02 7.42 35.73
CA GLN A 445 11.14 6.18 36.51
C GLN A 445 12.22 5.24 35.98
N MET A 446 12.32 5.14 34.65
CA MET A 446 13.31 4.31 33.97
C MET A 446 14.71 4.96 33.92
N LYS A 447 14.81 6.27 34.23
CA LYS A 447 16.05 7.08 34.15
C LYS A 447 16.71 7.01 32.77
N VAL A 448 15.89 7.11 31.72
CA VAL A 448 16.35 7.04 30.34
C VAL A 448 16.41 8.43 29.73
N GLU A 449 17.63 8.92 29.49
CA GLU A 449 17.86 10.17 28.75
C GLU A 449 18.16 9.92 27.26
N SER A 450 18.84 8.81 26.97
CA SER A 450 19.14 8.36 25.60
C SER A 450 18.77 6.90 25.45
N LEU A 451 17.95 6.59 24.43
CA LEU A 451 17.59 5.22 24.12
C LEU A 451 18.82 4.40 23.69
N GLU A 452 19.73 4.99 22.93
CA GLU A 452 20.96 4.32 22.49
C GLU A 452 21.82 3.90 23.69
N GLN A 453 22.08 4.82 24.63
CA GLN A 453 22.85 4.52 25.84
C GLN A 453 22.14 3.48 26.71
N TYR A 454 20.82 3.63 26.85
CA TYR A 454 19.99 2.70 27.61
C TYR A 454 20.05 1.27 27.08
N LEU A 455 20.05 1.08 25.75
CA LEU A 455 20.12 -0.24 25.14
C LEU A 455 21.56 -0.77 25.07
N THR A 456 22.54 0.07 24.77
CA THR A 456 23.92 -0.36 24.53
C THR A 456 24.78 -0.47 25.79
N ASN A 457 24.29 -0.01 26.95
CA ASN A 457 25.07 0.12 28.19
C ASN A 457 26.35 0.97 28.02
N LYS A 458 26.36 1.88 27.04
CA LYS A 458 27.48 2.79 26.76
C LYS A 458 27.21 4.20 27.23
#